data_AF-A0AA85IS87-F1
#
_entry.id   AF-A0AA85IS87-F1
#
_cell.length_a   1.000
_cell.length_b   1.000
_cell.length_c   1.000
_cell.angle_alpha   90.00
_cell.angle_beta   90.00
_cell.angle_gamma   90.00
#
_symmetry.space_group_name_H-M   'P 1'
#
loop_
_entity.id
_entity.type
_entity.pdbx_description
1 polymer ?
#
loop_
_entity_poly.entity_id
_entity_poly.type
_entity_poly.pdbx_seq_one_letter_code
_entity_poly.pdbx_strand_id
1 'polypeptide(L)'
;MNTNCRSLSNKIMYLQSLMSTDTYHNTAIITLQETWLHEMYDDNLISLKDFILFRQDRHCCNKKNGGGVVTFIHSKWSISNNVCFSFSNDFIDCITVKCRPKHLPKYKHIFVTNIYISPSCSLSDLSNFSDEFTMFAAANFDNSPFVITGDFNSSECSFLEALGHTNIVKFPTRLDETLDLVFTNDERVYEILERFLINSIKIFFVLSHSVYLDLLLPLTPVNMLASTFLTPSVKHSVQF
;
A
#
# COMPACT_ATOMS: atom_id res chain seq x y z
N MET A 1 -0.03 5.28 -0.74
CA MET A 1 0.72 5.93 -1.84
C MET A 1 1.82 4.97 -2.27
N ASN A 2 1.78 4.49 -3.51
CA ASN A 2 2.86 3.69 -4.10
C ASN A 2 3.57 4.48 -5.21
N THR A 3 4.90 4.44 -5.30
CA THR A 3 5.65 5.02 -6.42
C THR A 3 7.08 4.49 -6.54
N ASN A 4 7.49 4.23 -7.78
CA ASN A 4 8.90 4.15 -8.13
C ASN A 4 9.54 5.56 -8.15
N CYS A 5 10.46 5.81 -7.23
CA CYS A 5 11.03 7.14 -7.02
C CYS A 5 12.31 7.41 -7.83
N ARG A 6 13.04 6.39 -8.31
CA ARG A 6 14.33 6.52 -9.03
C ARG A 6 15.31 7.47 -8.33
N SER A 7 15.84 7.07 -7.19
CA SER A 7 16.58 7.86 -6.20
C SER A 7 15.70 8.68 -5.26
N LEU A 8 15.79 8.37 -3.96
CA LEU A 8 15.06 9.04 -2.88
C LEU A 8 15.82 10.24 -2.28
N SER A 9 17.15 10.18 -2.20
CA SER A 9 17.97 11.11 -1.40
C SER A 9 17.66 12.59 -1.64
N ASN A 10 17.52 12.99 -2.90
CA ASN A 10 17.25 14.38 -3.29
C ASN A 10 15.75 14.75 -3.34
N LYS A 11 14.86 13.82 -2.97
CA LYS A 11 13.39 13.96 -3.10
C LYS A 11 12.66 13.97 -1.76
N ILE A 12 13.34 13.79 -0.65
CA ILE A 12 12.68 13.72 0.66
C ILE A 12 11.95 15.02 1.03
N MET A 13 12.55 16.19 0.77
CA MET A 13 11.91 17.48 1.02
C MET A 13 10.67 17.68 0.14
N TYR A 14 10.73 17.23 -1.11
CA TYR A 14 9.56 17.25 -2.00
C TYR A 14 8.45 16.33 -1.47
N LEU A 15 8.81 15.12 -1.04
CA LEU A 15 7.86 14.18 -0.43
C LEU A 15 7.20 14.77 0.82
N GLN A 16 7.97 15.42 1.69
CA GLN A 16 7.45 16.09 2.89
C GLN A 16 6.47 17.22 2.55
N SER A 17 6.80 18.03 1.54
CA SER A 17 5.90 19.08 1.03
C SER A 17 4.61 18.48 0.46
N LEU A 18 4.73 17.42 -0.35
CA LEU A 18 3.59 16.71 -0.92
C LEU A 18 2.66 16.18 0.16
N MET A 19 3.21 15.52 1.19
CA MET A 19 2.43 15.00 2.33
C MET A 19 1.78 16.10 3.17
N SER A 20 2.14 17.36 2.99
CA SER A 20 1.51 18.49 3.69
C SER A 20 0.33 19.09 2.93
N THR A 21 0.05 18.63 1.71
CA THR A 21 -1.05 19.14 0.88
C THR A 21 -2.39 18.49 1.24
N ASP A 22 -3.49 19.19 0.97
CA ASP A 22 -4.87 18.70 1.22
C ASP A 22 -5.15 17.36 0.52
N THR A 23 -4.44 17.04 -0.56
CA THR A 23 -4.63 15.77 -1.27
C THR A 23 -3.97 14.59 -0.56
N TYR A 24 -2.83 14.79 0.10
CA TYR A 24 -1.99 13.69 0.59
C TYR A 24 -1.80 13.69 2.13
N HIS A 25 -2.29 14.70 2.84
CA HIS A 25 -2.11 14.82 4.30
C HIS A 25 -2.67 13.65 5.14
N ASN A 26 -3.65 12.91 4.61
CA ASN A 26 -4.21 11.73 5.27
C ASN A 26 -3.56 10.41 4.82
N THR A 27 -2.38 10.47 4.19
CA THR A 27 -1.67 9.26 3.73
C THR A 27 -1.18 8.44 4.92
N ALA A 28 -1.72 7.23 5.06
CA ALA A 28 -1.32 6.30 6.11
C ALA A 28 -0.02 5.54 5.81
N ILE A 29 0.17 5.15 4.56
CA ILE A 29 1.27 4.29 4.11
C ILE A 29 1.84 4.85 2.81
N ILE A 30 3.17 4.92 2.73
CA ILE A 30 3.92 5.26 1.53
C ILE A 30 4.86 4.09 1.21
N THR A 31 4.82 3.57 -0.02
CA THR A 31 5.74 2.54 -0.53
C THR A 31 6.51 3.11 -1.71
N LEU A 32 7.83 3.09 -1.60
CA LEU A 32 8.76 3.62 -2.59
C LEU A 32 9.65 2.51 -3.13
N GLN A 33 9.86 2.49 -4.45
CA GLN A 33 10.80 1.59 -5.13
C GLN A 33 11.94 2.38 -5.77
N GLU A 34 13.02 1.69 -6.15
CA GLU A 34 14.23 2.29 -6.75
C GLU A 34 14.78 3.43 -5.88
N THR A 35 14.90 3.19 -4.58
CA THR A 35 15.32 4.24 -3.63
C THR A 35 16.80 4.58 -3.76
N TRP A 36 17.60 3.62 -4.24
CA TRP A 36 19.05 3.72 -4.48
C TRP A 36 19.84 4.08 -3.22
N LEU A 37 19.32 3.65 -2.08
CA LEU A 37 19.99 3.74 -0.79
C LEU A 37 20.93 2.53 -0.63
N HIS A 38 21.75 2.59 0.42
CA HIS A 38 22.64 1.52 0.81
C HIS A 38 22.67 1.40 2.33
N GLU A 39 23.20 0.29 2.85
CA GLU A 39 23.16 -0.04 4.28
C GLU A 39 23.80 1.05 5.15
N MET A 40 24.87 1.69 4.67
CA MET A 40 25.59 2.77 5.38
C MET A 40 24.91 4.14 5.28
N TYR A 41 23.77 4.26 4.60
CA TYR A 41 23.07 5.52 4.43
C TYR A 41 22.32 5.84 5.72
N ASP A 42 22.42 7.08 6.22
CA ASP A 42 21.78 7.47 7.48
C ASP A 42 20.27 7.66 7.29
N ASP A 43 19.49 6.90 8.04
CA ASP A 43 18.03 6.97 8.08
C ASP A 43 17.52 8.38 8.43
N ASN A 44 18.28 9.15 9.21
CA ASN A 44 17.90 10.53 9.57
C ASN A 44 17.79 11.44 8.34
N LEU A 45 18.60 11.20 7.30
CA LEU A 45 18.63 12.01 6.07
C LEU A 45 17.39 11.80 5.20
N ILE A 46 16.66 10.70 5.41
CA ILE A 46 15.43 10.35 4.69
C ILE A 46 14.23 10.22 5.64
N SER A 47 14.35 10.76 6.86
CA SER A 47 13.25 10.77 7.81
C SER A 47 12.11 11.66 7.31
N LEU A 48 10.88 11.20 7.54
CA LEU A 48 9.66 11.92 7.18
C LEU A 48 8.85 12.16 8.45
N LYS A 49 8.46 13.41 8.69
CA LYS A 49 7.77 13.81 9.93
C LYS A 49 6.49 12.99 10.11
N ASP A 50 6.28 12.48 11.32
CA ASP A 50 5.13 11.65 11.73
C ASP A 50 5.08 10.24 11.10
N PHE A 51 6.09 9.84 10.32
CA PHE A 51 6.20 8.50 9.75
C PHE A 51 7.34 7.69 10.38
N ILE A 52 7.15 6.38 10.41
CA ILE A 52 8.16 5.38 10.79
C ILE A 52 8.71 4.79 9.49
N LEU A 53 10.03 4.78 9.35
CA LEU A 53 10.77 4.28 8.19
C LEU A 53 11.06 2.78 8.32
N PHE A 54 10.80 2.03 7.25
CA PHE A 54 11.26 0.66 7.06
C PHE A 54 11.89 0.56 5.67
N ARG A 55 13.03 -0.10 5.51
CA ARG A 55 13.67 -0.23 4.20
C ARG A 55 14.37 -1.57 4.01
N GLN A 56 14.47 -1.98 2.77
CA GLN A 56 15.33 -3.06 2.31
C GLN A 56 16.19 -2.50 1.19
N ASP A 57 17.48 -2.30 1.45
CA ASP A 57 18.42 -1.86 0.44
C ASP A 57 18.88 -3.03 -0.42
N ARG A 58 19.26 -2.74 -1.67
CA ARG A 58 19.85 -3.76 -2.54
C ARG A 58 21.32 -3.95 -2.19
N HIS A 59 21.69 -5.17 -1.81
CA HIS A 59 23.09 -5.54 -1.63
C HIS A 59 23.70 -5.89 -2.99
N CYS A 60 24.21 -4.88 -3.70
CA CYS A 60 24.84 -5.08 -5.00
C CYS A 60 26.21 -5.75 -4.86
N CYS A 61 26.40 -6.93 -5.47
CA CYS A 61 27.75 -7.45 -5.74
C CYS A 61 28.26 -7.04 -7.13
N ASN A 62 27.36 -6.78 -8.09
CA ASN A 62 27.74 -6.60 -9.51
C ASN A 62 27.20 -5.33 -10.21
N LYS A 63 26.19 -4.64 -9.66
CA LYS A 63 25.59 -3.43 -10.29
C LYS A 63 25.92 -2.17 -9.52
N LYS A 64 26.40 -1.14 -10.22
CA LYS A 64 26.84 0.12 -9.61
C LYS A 64 25.70 1.00 -9.09
N ASN A 65 24.46 0.86 -9.59
CA ASN A 65 23.32 1.69 -9.20
C ASN A 65 22.00 0.92 -9.39
N GLY A 66 21.00 1.19 -8.54
CA GLY A 66 19.64 0.67 -8.71
C GLY A 66 19.13 -0.18 -7.54
N GLY A 67 17.81 -0.24 -7.39
CA GLY A 67 17.14 -1.08 -6.40
C GLY A 67 16.86 -0.42 -5.06
N GLY A 68 16.44 -1.25 -4.12
CA GLY A 68 16.03 -0.89 -2.78
C GLY A 68 14.59 -0.37 -2.70
N VAL A 69 13.92 -0.73 -1.62
CA VAL A 69 12.55 -0.34 -1.31
C VAL A 69 12.45 0.32 0.06
N VAL A 70 11.56 1.30 0.18
CA VAL A 70 11.26 2.00 1.44
C VAL A 70 9.75 1.99 1.69
N THR A 71 9.34 1.69 2.91
CA THR A 71 7.96 1.76 3.37
C THR A 71 7.88 2.70 4.57
N PHE A 72 7.13 3.80 4.42
CA PHE A 72 6.79 4.68 5.52
C PHE A 72 5.40 4.37 6.06
N ILE A 73 5.28 4.29 7.39
CA ILE A 73 3.99 4.09 8.08
C ILE A 73 3.72 5.28 8.99
N HIS A 74 2.57 5.92 8.78
CA HIS A 74 2.15 7.06 9.60
C HIS A 74 1.91 6.60 11.05
N SER A 75 2.59 7.24 12.00
CA SER A 75 2.56 6.93 13.44
C SER A 75 1.16 7.05 14.08
N LYS A 76 0.31 7.92 13.53
CA LYS A 76 -1.12 8.00 13.90
C LYS A 76 -1.96 6.84 13.35
N TRP A 77 -1.58 6.19 12.27
CA TRP A 77 -2.37 5.11 11.66
C TRP A 77 -2.16 3.75 12.35
N SER A 78 -0.92 3.42 12.75
CA SER A 78 -0.58 2.14 13.39
C SER A 78 0.07 2.33 14.77
N ILE A 79 -0.25 1.46 15.73
CA ILE A 79 0.37 1.47 17.08
C ILE A 79 1.60 0.57 17.20
N SER A 80 1.75 -0.40 16.31
CA SER A 80 2.86 -1.35 16.36
C SER A 80 3.16 -1.83 14.95
N ASN A 81 4.44 -1.80 14.59
CA ASN A 81 4.93 -2.15 13.26
C ASN A 81 6.18 -2.98 13.42
N ASN A 82 6.28 -4.10 12.71
CA ASN A 82 7.48 -4.91 12.66
C ASN A 82 7.72 -5.46 11.26
N VAL A 83 8.99 -5.51 10.84
CA VAL A 83 9.37 -6.27 9.65
C VAL A 83 9.18 -7.75 9.98
N CYS A 84 8.53 -8.48 9.07
CA CYS A 84 8.26 -9.91 9.22
C CYS A 84 8.73 -10.74 8.02
N PHE A 85 9.05 -10.06 6.91
CA PHE A 85 9.72 -10.65 5.77
C PHE A 85 10.58 -9.58 5.10
N SER A 86 11.77 -9.96 4.66
CA SER A 86 12.70 -9.13 3.93
C SER A 86 13.48 -10.02 2.98
N PHE A 87 13.58 -9.61 1.72
CA PHE A 87 14.32 -10.35 0.71
C PHE A 87 15.04 -9.36 -0.19
N SER A 88 16.29 -9.64 -0.52
CA SER A 88 17.02 -8.87 -1.53
C SER A 88 18.00 -9.77 -2.27
N ASN A 89 18.04 -9.60 -3.59
CA ASN A 89 19.09 -10.10 -4.46
C ASN A 89 19.40 -9.05 -5.54
N ASP A 90 20.22 -9.39 -6.53
CA ASP A 90 20.60 -8.46 -7.61
C ASP A 90 19.42 -7.91 -8.43
N PHE A 91 18.24 -8.54 -8.35
CA PHE A 91 17.08 -8.26 -9.19
C PHE A 91 15.83 -7.86 -8.41
N ILE A 92 15.62 -8.40 -7.22
CA ILE A 92 14.38 -8.28 -6.44
C ILE A 92 14.71 -7.68 -5.08
N ASP A 93 13.93 -6.70 -4.66
CA ASP A 93 13.91 -6.19 -3.29
C ASP A 93 12.49 -6.24 -2.75
N CYS A 94 12.32 -6.78 -1.55
CA CYS A 94 11.02 -6.94 -0.92
C CYS A 94 11.12 -6.68 0.58
N ILE A 95 10.16 -5.94 1.12
CA ILE A 95 9.96 -5.80 2.56
C ILE A 95 8.48 -5.94 2.90
N THR A 96 8.16 -6.76 3.89
CA THR A 96 6.82 -6.87 4.47
C THR A 96 6.81 -6.36 5.90
N VAL A 97 5.99 -5.33 6.15
CA VAL A 97 5.75 -4.76 7.46
C VAL A 97 4.38 -5.20 7.97
N LYS A 98 4.36 -5.87 9.11
CA LYS A 98 3.16 -6.21 9.86
C LYS A 98 2.75 -5.02 10.71
N CYS A 99 1.54 -4.52 10.51
CA CYS A 99 1.03 -3.30 11.11
C CYS A 99 -0.19 -3.57 11.99
N ARG A 100 -0.31 -2.91 13.15
CA ARG A 100 -1.52 -2.92 13.99
C ARG A 100 -2.27 -1.59 13.82
N PRO A 101 -3.31 -1.53 12.97
CA PRO A 101 -4.03 -0.27 12.69
C PRO A 101 -4.84 0.20 13.92
N LYS A 102 -4.84 1.51 14.19
CA LYS A 102 -5.59 2.13 15.30
C LYS A 102 -7.09 2.08 15.11
N HIS A 103 -7.53 2.41 13.90
CA HIS A 103 -8.94 2.64 13.59
C HIS A 103 -9.60 1.45 12.86
N LEU A 104 -8.96 0.27 12.89
CA LEU A 104 -9.53 -0.95 12.32
C LEU A 104 -9.48 -2.07 13.36
N PRO A 105 -10.35 -2.01 14.41
CA PRO A 105 -10.32 -2.98 15.50
C PRO A 105 -10.69 -4.40 15.07
N LYS A 106 -11.45 -4.54 13.97
CA LYS A 106 -11.77 -5.84 13.34
C LYS A 106 -10.50 -6.61 12.94
N TYR A 107 -9.45 -5.92 12.53
CA TYR A 107 -8.22 -6.53 12.04
C TYR A 107 -7.11 -6.43 13.09
N LYS A 108 -6.68 -7.59 13.59
CA LYS A 108 -5.52 -7.67 14.49
C LYS A 108 -4.28 -7.12 13.81
N HIS A 109 -4.05 -7.47 12.55
CA HIS A 109 -2.92 -6.98 11.78
C HIS A 109 -3.30 -6.74 10.32
N ILE A 110 -2.55 -5.86 9.68
CA ILE A 110 -2.51 -5.68 8.22
C ILE A 110 -1.07 -5.86 7.78
N PHE A 111 -0.85 -6.63 6.72
CA PHE A 111 0.48 -6.80 6.13
C PHE A 111 0.64 -5.87 4.94
N VAL A 112 1.73 -5.11 4.93
CA VAL A 112 2.10 -4.20 3.82
C VAL A 112 3.38 -4.71 3.22
N THR A 113 3.31 -5.23 2.00
CA THR A 113 4.48 -5.71 1.26
C THR A 113 4.81 -4.72 0.15
N ASN A 114 6.06 -4.27 0.12
CA ASN A 114 6.61 -3.43 -0.94
C ASN A 114 7.62 -4.23 -1.74
N ILE A 115 7.39 -4.37 -3.05
CA ILE A 115 8.22 -5.16 -3.97
C ILE A 115 8.78 -4.29 -5.08
N TYR A 116 10.05 -4.49 -5.41
CA TYR A 116 10.64 -4.04 -6.67
C TYR A 116 11.27 -5.22 -7.38
N ILE A 117 10.89 -5.46 -8.64
CA ILE A 117 11.49 -6.48 -9.50
C ILE A 117 12.14 -5.80 -10.69
N SER A 118 13.45 -6.01 -10.86
CA SER A 118 14.23 -5.46 -11.96
C SER A 118 13.74 -6.02 -13.31
N PRO A 119 13.72 -5.21 -14.39
CA PRO A 119 13.35 -5.70 -15.72
C PRO A 119 14.30 -6.77 -16.27
N SER A 120 15.48 -6.96 -15.66
CA SER A 120 16.44 -8.01 -16.02
C SER A 120 16.29 -9.29 -15.18
N CYS A 121 15.26 -9.40 -14.34
CA CYS A 121 15.04 -10.57 -13.50
C CYS A 121 14.76 -11.81 -14.36
N SER A 122 15.49 -12.91 -14.11
CA SER A 122 15.23 -14.18 -14.78
C SER A 122 14.11 -14.96 -14.09
N LEU A 123 13.51 -15.92 -14.79
CA LEU A 123 12.52 -16.83 -14.18
C LEU A 123 13.09 -17.63 -13.01
N SER A 124 14.38 -17.97 -13.04
CA SER A 124 15.04 -18.66 -11.92
C SER A 124 15.20 -17.78 -10.69
N ASP A 125 15.58 -16.51 -10.86
CA ASP A 125 15.70 -15.57 -9.74
C ASP A 125 14.33 -15.28 -9.12
N LEU A 126 13.31 -15.17 -9.97
CA LEU A 126 11.93 -15.00 -9.55
C LEU A 126 11.42 -16.22 -8.79
N SER A 127 11.68 -17.45 -9.27
CA SER A 127 11.22 -18.69 -8.63
C SER A 127 11.71 -18.79 -7.18
N ASN A 128 12.99 -18.49 -6.92
CA ASN A 128 13.52 -18.54 -5.56
C ASN A 128 12.79 -17.57 -4.62
N PHE A 129 12.57 -16.33 -5.09
CA PHE A 129 11.79 -15.35 -4.36
C PHE A 129 10.33 -15.79 -4.15
N SER A 130 9.68 -16.32 -5.19
CA SER A 130 8.30 -16.79 -5.14
C SER A 130 8.12 -17.92 -4.14
N ASP A 131 9.04 -18.89 -4.07
CA ASP A 131 8.98 -20.01 -3.12
C ASP A 131 9.09 -19.51 -1.66
N GLU A 132 10.10 -18.68 -1.38
CA GLU A 132 10.31 -18.11 -0.05
C GLU A 132 9.13 -17.22 0.39
N PHE A 133 8.63 -16.37 -0.51
CA PHE A 133 7.51 -15.50 -0.23
C PHE A 133 6.21 -16.30 -0.02
N THR A 134 5.96 -17.34 -0.82
CA THR A 134 4.79 -18.21 -0.71
C THR A 134 4.78 -18.94 0.64
N MET A 135 5.92 -19.49 1.06
CA MET A 135 6.06 -20.10 2.39
C MET A 135 5.77 -19.10 3.51
N PHE A 136 6.33 -17.89 3.41
CA PHE A 136 6.07 -16.83 4.37
C PHE A 136 4.58 -16.45 4.42
N ALA A 137 3.96 -16.21 3.27
CA ALA A 137 2.56 -15.80 3.15
C ALA A 137 1.62 -16.87 3.73
N ALA A 138 1.83 -18.14 3.37
CA ALA A 138 1.05 -19.26 3.88
C ALA A 138 1.13 -19.40 5.41
N ALA A 139 2.30 -19.11 5.99
CA ALA A 139 2.51 -19.19 7.44
C ALA A 139 1.97 -17.97 8.23
N ASN A 140 1.85 -16.80 7.60
CA ASN A 140 1.64 -15.53 8.33
C ASN A 140 0.33 -14.81 8.01
N PHE A 141 -0.23 -14.95 6.81
CA PHE A 141 -1.37 -14.15 6.38
C PHE A 141 -2.73 -14.63 6.94
N ASP A 142 -2.75 -15.58 7.90
CA ASP A 142 -3.93 -16.17 8.57
C ASP A 142 -5.15 -15.24 8.67
N ASN A 143 -5.99 -15.24 7.63
CA ASN A 143 -7.18 -14.40 7.45
C ASN A 143 -6.99 -12.89 7.73
N SER A 144 -5.74 -12.41 7.70
CA SER A 144 -5.40 -11.01 7.92
C SER A 144 -5.40 -10.28 6.57
N PRO A 145 -5.94 -9.06 6.50
CA PRO A 145 -5.81 -8.27 5.28
C PRO A 145 -4.35 -8.04 4.94
N PHE A 146 -4.02 -8.16 3.67
CA PHE A 146 -2.72 -7.74 3.16
C PHE A 146 -2.90 -6.80 1.98
N VAL A 147 -1.85 -6.04 1.72
CA VAL A 147 -1.64 -5.33 0.48
C VAL A 147 -0.20 -5.57 0.04
N ILE A 148 -0.05 -6.08 -1.18
CA ILE A 148 1.25 -6.21 -1.83
C ILE A 148 1.27 -5.22 -2.97
N THR A 149 2.28 -4.36 -3.01
CA THR A 149 2.38 -3.33 -4.03
C THR A 149 3.82 -3.03 -4.39
N GLY A 150 4.01 -2.45 -5.58
CA GLY A 150 5.29 -1.93 -6.01
C GLY A 150 5.44 -2.04 -7.52
N ASP A 151 6.68 -2.03 -7.99
CA ASP A 151 7.01 -2.06 -9.42
C ASP A 151 7.50 -3.47 -9.79
N PHE A 152 6.65 -4.20 -10.50
CA PHE A 152 6.88 -5.58 -10.92
C PHE A 152 7.52 -5.64 -12.31
N ASN A 153 7.70 -4.49 -12.98
CA ASN A 153 8.01 -4.43 -14.41
C ASN A 153 7.13 -5.40 -15.21
N SER A 154 7.70 -6.25 -16.05
CA SER A 154 6.97 -7.23 -16.86
C SER A 154 7.04 -8.65 -16.27
N SER A 155 7.22 -8.76 -14.95
CA SER A 155 7.44 -10.05 -14.29
C SER A 155 6.15 -10.85 -14.16
N GLU A 156 6.28 -12.16 -14.29
CA GLU A 156 5.21 -13.12 -14.03
C GLU A 156 4.86 -13.10 -12.52
N CYS A 157 3.57 -13.06 -12.18
CA CYS A 157 3.12 -12.88 -10.79
C CYS A 157 2.09 -13.93 -10.36
N SER A 158 1.98 -15.05 -11.08
CA SER A 158 1.02 -16.12 -10.80
C SER A 158 1.13 -16.68 -9.39
N PHE A 159 2.31 -16.64 -8.76
CA PHE A 159 2.49 -17.05 -7.38
C PHE A 159 1.65 -16.23 -6.39
N LEU A 160 1.41 -14.94 -6.68
CA LEU A 160 0.52 -14.10 -5.88
C LEU A 160 -0.94 -14.47 -6.11
N GLU A 161 -1.33 -14.70 -7.37
CA GLU A 161 -2.69 -15.14 -7.72
C GLU A 161 -3.02 -16.52 -7.10
N ALA A 162 -2.05 -17.45 -7.10
CA ALA A 162 -2.16 -18.77 -6.49
C ALA A 162 -2.37 -18.70 -4.98
N LEU A 163 -1.87 -17.65 -4.32
CA LEU A 163 -2.13 -17.36 -2.91
C LEU A 163 -3.50 -16.69 -2.69
N GLY A 164 -4.38 -16.66 -3.70
CA GLY A 164 -5.71 -16.03 -3.64
C GLY A 164 -5.67 -14.51 -3.67
N HIS A 165 -4.59 -13.92 -4.21
CA HIS A 165 -4.47 -12.47 -4.30
C HIS A 165 -5.01 -11.96 -5.64
N THR A 166 -5.84 -10.93 -5.60
CA THR A 166 -6.37 -10.30 -6.81
C THR A 166 -5.62 -9.01 -7.10
N ASN A 167 -5.09 -8.86 -8.33
CA ASN A 167 -4.60 -7.58 -8.79
C ASN A 167 -5.77 -6.61 -9.06
N ILE A 168 -5.78 -5.48 -8.35
CA ILE A 168 -6.82 -4.45 -8.45
C ILE A 168 -6.44 -3.27 -9.35
N VAL A 169 -5.22 -3.24 -9.90
CA VAL A 169 -4.83 -2.24 -10.91
C VAL A 169 -5.32 -2.67 -12.29
N LYS A 170 -6.11 -1.81 -12.94
CA LYS A 170 -6.75 -2.08 -14.25
C LYS A 170 -6.44 -1.01 -15.31
N PHE A 171 -5.43 -0.18 -15.08
CA PHE A 171 -5.02 0.90 -15.99
C PHE A 171 -3.50 0.93 -16.14
N PRO A 172 -2.97 1.44 -17.27
CA PRO A 172 -1.54 1.57 -17.48
C PRO A 172 -0.89 2.41 -16.38
N THR A 173 0.26 1.99 -15.88
CA THR A 173 1.01 2.71 -14.83
C THR A 173 2.20 3.47 -15.39
N ARG A 174 2.71 3.03 -16.55
CA ARG A 174 3.80 3.67 -17.28
C ARG A 174 3.56 3.56 -18.79
N LEU A 175 3.33 4.71 -19.44
CA LEU A 175 2.91 4.76 -20.84
C LEU A 175 1.66 3.88 -21.04
N ASP A 176 1.73 2.90 -21.94
CA ASP A 176 0.66 1.95 -22.24
C ASP A 176 0.78 0.63 -21.45
N GLU A 177 1.79 0.50 -20.58
CA GLU A 177 2.08 -0.70 -19.80
C GLU A 177 1.63 -0.58 -18.34
N THR A 178 1.26 -1.71 -17.73
CA THR A 178 0.90 -1.82 -16.30
C THR A 178 2.05 -2.49 -15.55
N LEU A 179 2.97 -1.71 -15.01
CA LEU A 179 4.16 -2.22 -14.31
C LEU A 179 4.01 -2.18 -12.78
N ASP A 180 3.25 -1.20 -12.28
CA ASP A 180 2.97 -1.05 -10.86
C ASP A 180 1.69 -1.82 -10.53
N LEU A 181 1.80 -2.83 -9.66
CA LEU A 181 0.68 -3.70 -9.32
C LEU A 181 0.27 -3.52 -7.86
N VAL A 182 -0.98 -3.88 -7.57
CA VAL A 182 -1.52 -3.94 -6.21
C VAL A 182 -2.32 -5.21 -6.07
N PHE A 183 -1.88 -6.11 -5.20
CA PHE A 183 -2.52 -7.37 -4.89
C PHE A 183 -3.12 -7.34 -3.48
N THR A 184 -4.33 -7.89 -3.33
CA THR A 184 -5.07 -7.95 -2.06
C THR A 184 -5.92 -9.22 -1.96
N ASN A 185 -6.24 -9.66 -0.74
CA ASN A 185 -7.22 -10.71 -0.45
C ASN A 185 -8.65 -10.21 -0.25
N ASP A 186 -8.89 -8.89 -0.17
CA ASP A 186 -10.24 -8.35 -0.03
C ASP A 186 -10.37 -7.02 -0.78
N GLU A 187 -10.84 -7.08 -2.03
CA GLU A 187 -11.06 -5.91 -2.89
C GLU A 187 -12.07 -4.91 -2.29
N ARG A 188 -12.98 -5.36 -1.41
CA ARG A 188 -13.96 -4.47 -0.75
C ARG A 188 -13.29 -3.56 0.26
N VAL A 189 -12.10 -3.93 0.71
CA VAL A 189 -11.29 -3.14 1.64
C VAL A 189 -10.38 -2.19 0.89
N TYR A 190 -10.31 -2.18 -0.44
CA TYR A 190 -9.32 -1.35 -1.13
C TYR A 190 -9.88 -0.71 -2.40
N GLU A 191 -9.92 0.61 -2.42
CA GLU A 191 -10.16 1.37 -3.65
C GLU A 191 -8.82 1.88 -4.22
N ILE A 192 -8.66 1.74 -5.53
CA ILE A 192 -7.54 2.31 -6.28
C ILE A 192 -7.94 3.65 -6.88
N LEU A 193 -7.13 4.66 -6.61
CA LEU A 193 -7.20 5.96 -7.26
C LEU A 193 -5.94 6.22 -8.07
N GLU A 194 -6.09 6.49 -9.37
CA GLU A 194 -5.01 7.00 -10.21
C GLU A 194 -4.79 8.49 -9.91
N ARG A 195 -3.57 8.85 -9.49
CA ARG A 195 -3.17 10.25 -9.39
C ARG A 195 -1.86 10.51 -10.13
N PHE A 196 -1.86 11.57 -10.93
CA PHE A 196 -0.65 12.06 -11.60
C PHE A 196 0.13 12.97 -10.65
N LEU A 197 1.40 12.65 -10.42
CA LEU A 197 2.38 13.64 -9.96
C LEU A 197 3.10 14.29 -11.14
N ILE A 198 3.57 15.52 -10.92
CA ILE A 198 4.46 16.22 -11.83
C ILE A 198 5.72 15.35 -12.05
N ASN A 199 6.12 15.14 -13.31
CA ASN A 199 7.24 14.28 -13.76
C ASN A 199 7.00 12.74 -13.74
N SER A 200 5.80 12.31 -14.16
CA SER A 200 5.56 10.93 -14.65
C SER A 200 5.54 9.82 -13.59
N ILE A 201 5.24 10.15 -12.35
CA ILE A 201 5.05 9.19 -11.26
C ILE A 201 3.55 9.03 -11.00
N LYS A 202 3.01 7.82 -11.19
CA LYS A 202 1.63 7.50 -10.84
C LYS A 202 1.58 6.98 -9.40
N ILE A 203 0.73 7.61 -8.58
CA ILE A 203 0.50 7.20 -7.20
C ILE A 203 -0.76 6.36 -7.11
N PHE A 204 -0.66 5.21 -6.44
CA PHE A 204 -1.80 4.41 -6.02
C PHE A 204 -2.13 4.70 -4.56
N PHE A 205 -3.40 5.03 -4.32
CA PHE A 205 -3.99 4.97 -2.98
C PHE A 205 -4.68 3.64 -2.80
N VAL A 206 -4.64 3.16 -1.57
CA VAL A 206 -5.26 1.93 -1.13
C VAL A 206 -6.14 2.36 0.03
N LEU A 207 -7.40 2.69 -0.28
CA LEU A 207 -8.35 3.20 0.71
C LEU A 207 -9.16 2.06 1.31
N SER A 208 -9.06 1.89 2.63
CA SER A 208 -9.99 1.05 3.37
C SER A 208 -11.36 1.68 3.49
N HIS A 209 -12.36 1.03 2.88
CA HIS A 209 -13.77 1.44 2.95
C HIS A 209 -14.27 1.56 4.41
N SER A 210 -13.72 0.74 5.32
CA SER A 210 -14.02 0.82 6.76
C SER A 210 -13.35 2.03 7.45
N VAL A 211 -12.25 2.56 6.90
CA VAL A 211 -11.56 3.76 7.41
C VAL A 211 -12.24 5.04 6.92
N TYR A 212 -12.88 5.01 5.75
CA TYR A 212 -13.59 6.16 5.19
C TYR A 212 -14.85 6.52 5.99
N LEU A 213 -15.60 5.51 6.47
CA LEU A 213 -16.80 5.73 7.29
C LEU A 213 -16.48 6.20 8.71
N ASP A 214 -15.37 5.76 9.31
CA ASP A 214 -14.97 6.16 10.67
C ASP A 214 -14.27 7.53 10.72
N LEU A 215 -13.63 7.99 9.63
CA LEU A 215 -12.96 9.30 9.56
C LEU A 215 -13.88 10.46 9.15
N LEU A 216 -15.08 10.19 8.62
CA LEU A 216 -16.06 11.22 8.19
C LEU A 216 -17.04 11.66 9.28
N LEU A 217 -16.92 11.18 10.52
CA LEU A 217 -17.77 11.66 11.61
C LEU A 217 -16.96 12.33 12.71
N PRO A 218 -16.98 13.68 12.72
CA PRO A 218 -17.49 14.33 13.91
C PRO A 218 -18.50 15.46 13.64
N LEU A 219 -19.66 15.32 14.30
CA LEU A 219 -20.67 16.32 14.74
C LEU A 219 -21.63 16.86 13.66
N THR A 220 -22.95 16.69 13.82
CA THR A 220 -23.74 17.26 14.92
C THR A 220 -24.74 16.30 15.58
N PRO A 221 -25.00 16.44 16.90
CA PRO A 221 -26.22 15.94 17.52
C PRO A 221 -27.36 16.90 17.17
N VAL A 222 -28.26 16.51 16.27
CA VAL A 222 -29.57 17.16 16.21
C VAL A 222 -30.38 16.62 17.39
N ASN A 223 -30.40 17.42 18.46
CA ASN A 223 -31.33 17.29 19.56
C ASN A 223 -32.76 17.10 19.05
N MET A 224 -33.44 16.17 19.71
CA MET A 224 -34.86 16.22 20.08
C MET A 224 -35.63 17.47 19.62
N LEU A 225 -36.50 17.27 18.65
CA LEU A 225 -37.91 17.67 18.75
C LEU A 225 -38.70 16.41 18.38
N ALA A 226 -39.21 15.69 19.38
CA ALA A 226 -40.62 15.80 19.76
C ALA A 226 -41.53 15.44 18.56
N SER A 227 -41.83 14.15 18.40
CA SER A 227 -43.08 13.52 18.88
C SER A 227 -44.27 13.76 17.94
N THR A 228 -45.01 12.67 17.69
CA THR A 228 -46.37 12.59 17.07
C THR A 228 -46.38 12.84 15.54
N PHE A 229 -46.90 11.97 14.67
CA PHE A 229 -48.13 11.19 14.71
C PHE A 229 -48.03 9.90 13.85
N LEU A 230 -48.44 8.77 14.46
CA LEU A 230 -49.31 7.70 13.95
C LEU A 230 -49.22 7.28 12.46
N THR A 231 -48.77 6.04 12.21
CA THR A 231 -49.42 5.14 11.23
C THR A 231 -50.69 4.54 11.88
N PRO A 232 -51.58 3.74 11.22
CA PRO A 232 -51.63 3.30 9.81
C PRO A 232 -53.07 3.37 9.19
N SER A 233 -53.22 3.08 7.90
CA SER A 233 -54.00 1.90 7.44
C SER A 233 -54.47 1.96 5.98
N VAL A 234 -54.42 0.76 5.42
CA VAL A 234 -54.87 0.21 4.15
C VAL A 234 -56.37 0.43 3.89
N LYS A 235 -56.79 0.66 2.62
CA LYS A 235 -57.72 -0.20 1.83
C LYS A 235 -58.27 0.45 0.54
N HIS A 236 -58.06 -0.27 -0.56
CA HIS A 236 -58.97 -0.63 -1.67
C HIS A 236 -59.90 0.38 -2.39
N SER A 237 -59.71 0.39 -3.72
CA SER A 237 -60.70 0.19 -4.82
C SER A 237 -61.67 1.29 -5.31
N VAL A 238 -61.43 1.67 -6.59
CA VAL A 238 -62.34 1.62 -7.79
C VAL A 238 -63.48 2.66 -7.98
N GLN A 239 -63.50 3.20 -9.24
CA GLN A 239 -64.58 3.86 -10.03
C GLN A 239 -65.06 5.26 -9.60
N PHE A 240 -65.30 6.22 -10.50
CA PHE A 240 -65.64 6.19 -11.94
C PHE A 240 -64.73 7.07 -12.80
#